data_AF-A0A7X9BW58-F1
#
_entry.id   AF-A0A7X9BW58-F1
#
_cell.length_a   1.000
_cell.length_b   1.000
_cell.length_c   1.000
_cell.angle_alpha   90.00
_cell.angle_beta   90.00
_cell.angle_gamma   90.00
#
_symmetry.space_group_name_H-M   'P 1'
#
loop_
_entity.id
_entity.type
_entity.pdbx_description
1 polymer ?
#
loop_
_entity_poly.entity_id
_entity_poly.type
_entity_poly.pdbx_seq_one_letter_code
_entity_poly.pdbx_strand_id
1 'polypeptide(L)'
;MEGFLRLGFFSMAEKVTNALGNSLPYIITGSVIVGIWVYFLFLVPRKSKRYDNFLDYLNDVLNFRVMVSSALAKILYIAFALTLVIVGFVAMFAANFLVGLIGTIILQIVLRALFELVMVFFSTQENVVFLREKKEEEYRDLYYRDEDEEM
;
A
#
# COMPACT_ATOMS: atom_id res chain seq x y z
N MET A 1 -11.86 -21.63 25.65
CA MET A 1 -11.40 -22.02 24.30
C MET A 1 -10.48 -20.99 23.63
N GLU A 2 -10.40 -19.74 24.09
CA GLU A 2 -9.49 -18.73 23.51
C GLU A 2 -8.00 -18.93 23.83
N GLY A 3 -7.69 -19.53 24.99
CA GLY A 3 -6.30 -19.77 25.42
C GLY A 3 -5.54 -20.80 24.56
N PHE A 4 -6.21 -21.81 24.03
CA PHE A 4 -5.58 -22.86 23.23
C PHE A 4 -5.23 -22.39 21.81
N LEU A 5 -6.10 -21.57 21.20
CA LEU A 5 -5.81 -20.93 19.91
C LEU A 5 -4.65 -19.93 20.05
N ARG A 6 -4.64 -19.09 21.09
CA ARG A 6 -3.53 -18.16 21.34
C ARG A 6 -2.19 -18.89 21.53
N LEU A 7 -2.15 -19.95 22.34
CA LEU A 7 -0.92 -20.72 22.54
C LEU A 7 -0.42 -21.39 21.25
N GLY A 8 -1.35 -21.93 20.44
CA GLY A 8 -1.03 -22.58 19.17
C GLY A 8 -0.46 -21.63 18.11
N PHE A 9 -1.05 -20.44 17.96
CA PHE A 9 -0.57 -19.44 16.99
C PHE A 9 0.80 -18.87 17.36
N PHE A 10 1.06 -18.57 18.64
CA PHE A 10 2.37 -18.06 19.05
C PHE A 10 3.47 -19.12 18.93
N SER A 11 3.20 -20.36 19.33
CA SER A 11 4.15 -21.46 19.13
C SER A 11 4.45 -21.70 17.64
N MET A 12 3.44 -21.55 16.78
CA MET A 12 3.63 -21.67 15.34
C MET A 12 4.45 -20.52 14.77
N ALA A 13 4.16 -19.28 15.17
CA ALA A 13 4.93 -18.10 14.76
C ALA A 13 6.40 -18.24 15.16
N GLU A 14 6.66 -18.78 16.36
CA GLU A 14 8.02 -19.07 16.84
C GLU A 14 8.72 -20.13 15.98
N LYS A 15 8.04 -21.22 15.62
CA LYS A 15 8.60 -22.24 14.70
C LYS A 15 8.93 -21.67 13.33
N VAL A 16 8.04 -20.86 12.76
CA VAL A 16 8.25 -20.22 11.46
C VAL A 16 9.38 -19.20 11.52
N THR A 17 9.43 -18.39 12.58
CA THR A 17 10.48 -17.38 12.79
C THR A 17 11.83 -18.06 12.99
N ASN A 18 11.89 -19.17 13.73
CA ASN A 18 13.11 -19.97 13.89
C ASN A 18 13.55 -20.64 12.59
N ALA A 19 12.61 -21.16 11.79
CA ALA A 19 12.91 -21.75 10.49
C ALA A 19 13.43 -20.71 9.48
N LEU A 20 12.92 -19.48 9.54
CA LEU A 20 13.41 -18.38 8.72
C LEU A 20 14.73 -17.83 9.27
N GLY A 21 14.93 -17.82 10.59
CA GLY A 21 16.12 -17.30 11.25
C GLY A 21 16.51 -15.92 10.72
N ASN A 22 17.78 -15.79 10.31
CA ASN A 22 18.32 -14.53 9.77
C ASN A 22 17.86 -14.23 8.33
N SER A 23 17.05 -15.08 7.68
CA SER A 23 16.59 -14.86 6.31
C SER A 23 15.43 -13.86 6.19
N LEU A 24 14.66 -13.67 7.27
CA LEU A 24 13.51 -12.74 7.33
C LEU A 24 13.79 -11.33 6.76
N PRO A 25 14.85 -10.61 7.19
CA PRO A 25 15.14 -9.28 6.67
C PRO A 25 15.37 -9.30 5.15
N TYR A 26 16.06 -10.31 4.62
CA TYR A 26 16.29 -10.43 3.18
C TYR A 26 15.00 -10.68 2.40
N ILE A 27 14.08 -11.47 2.93
CA ILE A 27 12.76 -11.72 2.31
C ILE A 27 11.96 -10.42 2.25
N ILE A 28 11.94 -9.66 3.34
CA ILE A 28 11.24 -8.37 3.40
C ILE A 28 11.84 -7.39 2.39
N THR A 29 13.17 -7.20 2.42
CA THR A 29 13.86 -6.28 1.51
C THR A 29 13.66 -6.69 0.04
N GLY A 30 13.78 -7.99 -0.27
CA GLY A 30 13.54 -8.52 -1.61
C GLY A 30 12.11 -8.28 -2.09
N SER A 31 11.12 -8.49 -1.20
CA SER A 31 9.70 -8.27 -1.51
C SER A 31 9.38 -6.80 -1.77
N VAL A 32 10.03 -5.87 -1.06
CA VAL A 32 9.90 -4.42 -1.31
C VAL A 32 10.49 -4.06 -2.67
N ILE A 33 11.69 -4.56 -3.01
CA ILE A 33 12.31 -4.30 -4.31
C ILE A 33 11.41 -4.81 -5.44
N VAL A 34 10.91 -6.04 -5.35
CA VAL A 34 9.98 -6.62 -6.33
C VAL A 34 8.68 -5.81 -6.38
N GLY A 35 8.13 -5.40 -5.24
CA GLY A 35 6.91 -4.59 -5.19
C GLY A 35 7.07 -3.24 -5.90
N ILE A 36 8.22 -2.57 -5.72
CA ILE A 36 8.56 -1.33 -6.43
C ILE A 36 8.65 -1.58 -7.94
N TRP A 37 9.36 -2.64 -8.36
CA TRP A 37 9.48 -3.01 -9.77
C TRP A 37 8.12 -3.30 -10.41
N VAL A 38 7.27 -4.09 -9.76
CA VAL A 38 5.92 -4.41 -10.23
C VAL A 38 5.09 -3.14 -10.39
N TYR A 39 5.17 -2.21 -9.43
CA TYR A 39 4.45 -0.95 -9.51
C TYR A 39 4.92 -0.08 -10.68
N PHE A 40 6.24 0.09 -10.86
CA PHE A 40 6.76 0.89 -11.97
C PHE A 40 6.52 0.25 -13.34
N LEU A 41 6.60 -1.09 -13.45
CA LEU A 41 6.43 -1.79 -14.72
C LEU A 41 4.95 -1.88 -15.15
N PHE A 42 4.05 -2.17 -14.21
CA PHE A 42 2.65 -2.49 -14.53
C PHE A 42 1.64 -1.44 -14.06
N LEU A 43 1.95 -0.61 -13.06
CA LEU A 43 0.97 0.22 -12.37
C LEU A 43 1.13 1.74 -12.57
N VAL A 44 2.30 2.20 -13.02
CA VAL A 44 2.48 3.60 -13.42
C VAL A 44 1.69 3.86 -14.71
N PRO A 45 0.64 4.70 -14.68
CA PRO A 45 -0.01 5.11 -15.91
C PRO A 45 0.99 5.91 -16.74
N ARG A 46 1.17 5.54 -18.01
CA ARG A 46 1.92 6.34 -18.99
C ARG A 46 1.24 7.70 -19.18
N LYS A 47 1.44 8.66 -18.28
CA LYS A 47 0.99 10.04 -18.43
C LYS A 47 2.17 10.95 -18.78
N SER A 48 1.91 11.81 -19.76
CA SER A 48 2.81 12.60 -20.59
C SER A 48 3.33 13.89 -19.95
N LYS A 49 3.76 13.89 -18.69
CA LYS A 49 4.41 15.07 -18.09
C LYS A 49 5.87 14.76 -17.75
N ARG A 50 6.75 15.38 -18.54
CA ARG A 50 8.21 15.37 -18.39
C ARG A 50 8.55 16.19 -17.15
N TYR A 51 8.87 15.54 -16.04
CA TYR A 51 9.53 16.21 -14.92
C TYR A 51 11.01 16.34 -15.29
N ASP A 52 11.51 17.57 -15.43
CA ASP A 52 12.88 17.84 -15.88
C ASP A 52 13.94 17.56 -14.80
N ASN A 53 13.55 17.37 -13.52
CA ASN A 53 14.47 17.05 -12.42
C ASN A 53 13.91 15.99 -11.45
N PHE A 54 14.67 14.91 -11.23
CA PHE A 54 14.30 13.82 -10.30
C PHE A 54 14.21 14.27 -8.83
N LEU A 55 14.98 15.31 -8.45
CA LEU A 55 15.00 15.87 -7.09
C LEU A 55 13.73 16.65 -6.75
N ASP A 56 13.18 17.42 -7.69
CA ASP A 56 11.91 18.11 -7.50
C ASP A 56 10.76 17.10 -7.42
N TYR A 57 10.81 16.03 -8.22
CA TYR A 57 9.86 14.93 -8.11
C TYR A 57 9.95 14.22 -6.76
N LEU A 58 11.15 13.92 -6.26
CA LEU A 58 11.35 13.27 -4.96
C LEU A 58 10.87 14.16 -3.80
N ASN A 59 11.09 15.49 -3.90
CA ASN A 59 10.65 16.45 -2.90
C ASN A 59 9.11 16.59 -2.89
N ASP A 60 8.47 16.73 -4.05
CA ASP A 60 7.01 16.80 -4.17
C ASP A 60 6.32 15.47 -3.75
N VAL A 61 7.03 14.35 -3.92
CA VAL A 61 6.65 13.01 -3.46
C VAL A 61 6.78 12.87 -1.94
N LEU A 62 7.86 13.40 -1.34
CA LEU A 62 8.10 13.41 0.12
C LEU A 62 7.19 14.42 0.86
N ASN A 63 6.78 15.51 0.19
CA ASN A 63 5.87 16.52 0.74
C ASN A 63 4.38 16.17 0.62
N PHE A 64 4.05 14.95 0.17
CA PHE A 64 2.67 14.47 0.00
C PHE A 64 1.76 15.34 -0.88
N ARG A 65 2.33 16.27 -1.66
CA ARG A 65 1.58 17.21 -2.49
C ARG A 65 1.00 16.56 -3.74
N VAL A 66 1.64 15.50 -4.24
CA VAL A 66 1.20 14.74 -5.42
C VAL A 66 0.79 13.33 -5.02
N MET A 67 -0.39 13.14 -4.40
CA MET A 67 -1.15 11.88 -4.49
C MET A 67 -0.36 10.56 -4.21
N VAL A 68 0.72 10.62 -3.40
CA VAL A 68 1.68 9.51 -3.22
C VAL A 68 1.13 8.45 -2.28
N SER A 69 0.21 8.81 -1.38
CA SER A 69 -0.32 7.86 -0.39
C SER A 69 -1.02 6.67 -1.05
N SER A 70 -1.76 6.88 -2.14
CA SER A 70 -2.42 5.84 -2.94
C SER A 70 -1.40 4.92 -3.65
N ALA A 71 -0.39 5.52 -4.27
CA ALA A 71 0.69 4.80 -4.96
C ALA A 71 1.53 3.95 -4.00
N LEU A 72 1.99 4.58 -2.92
CA LEU A 72 2.82 3.95 -1.90
C LEU A 72 2.06 2.85 -1.16
N ALA A 73 0.78 3.07 -0.82
CA ALA A 73 -0.07 2.02 -0.24
C ALA A 73 -0.20 0.81 -1.16
N LYS A 74 -0.30 0.99 -2.48
CA LYS A 74 -0.34 -0.12 -3.45
C LYS A 74 0.99 -0.89 -3.52
N ILE A 75 2.13 -0.19 -3.55
CA ILE A 75 3.46 -0.83 -3.50
C ILE A 75 3.60 -1.66 -2.22
N LEU A 76 3.23 -1.05 -1.10
CA LEU A 76 3.32 -1.65 0.22
C LEU A 76 2.43 -2.89 0.32
N TYR A 77 1.20 -2.83 -0.21
CA TYR A 77 0.29 -3.97 -0.30
C TYR A 77 0.93 -5.15 -1.05
N ILE A 78 1.48 -4.90 -2.25
CA ILE A 78 2.11 -5.95 -3.06
C ILE A 78 3.31 -6.55 -2.33
N ALA A 79 4.15 -5.72 -1.71
CA ALA A 79 5.32 -6.18 -0.96
C ALA A 79 4.94 -7.05 0.25
N PHE A 80 3.94 -6.63 1.04
CA PHE A 80 3.44 -7.43 2.15
C PHE A 80 2.77 -8.71 1.68
N ALA A 81 1.94 -8.65 0.64
CA ALA A 81 1.28 -9.84 0.10
C ALA A 81 2.30 -10.88 -0.35
N LEU A 82 3.37 -10.47 -1.04
CA LEU A 82 4.45 -11.34 -1.49
C LEU A 82 5.23 -11.93 -0.31
N THR A 83 5.56 -11.11 0.68
CA THR A 83 6.20 -11.56 1.93
C THR A 83 5.34 -12.64 2.61
N LEU A 84 4.04 -12.41 2.74
CA LEU A 84 3.11 -13.35 3.36
C LEU A 84 3.00 -14.67 2.59
N VAL A 85 3.05 -14.65 1.26
CA VAL A 85 3.08 -15.89 0.46
C VAL A 85 4.34 -16.69 0.75
N ILE A 86 5.52 -16.03 0.76
CA ILE A 86 6.80 -16.69 1.02
C ILE A 86 6.83 -17.28 2.44
N VAL A 87 6.48 -16.46 3.44
CA VAL A 87 6.41 -16.89 4.85
C VAL A 87 5.38 -18.01 5.02
N GLY A 88 4.24 -17.91 4.33
CA GLY A 88 3.20 -18.92 4.32
C GLY A 88 3.66 -20.26 3.76
N PHE A 89 4.44 -20.23 2.68
CA PHE A 89 5.06 -21.42 2.12
C PHE A 89 6.02 -22.07 3.12
N VAL A 90 6.88 -21.28 3.79
CA VAL A 90 7.75 -21.79 4.85
C VAL A 90 6.96 -22.36 6.02
N ALA A 91 5.83 -21.75 6.38
CA ALA A 91 4.96 -22.22 7.46
C ALA A 91 4.35 -23.60 7.19
N MET A 92 4.10 -23.95 5.93
CA MET A 92 3.62 -25.29 5.55
C MET A 92 4.64 -26.39 5.88
N PHE A 93 5.94 -26.09 5.79
CA PHE A 93 7.02 -27.04 6.07
C PHE A 93 7.50 -26.99 7.54
N ALA A 94 7.56 -25.79 8.13
CA ALA A 94 8.12 -25.59 9.47
C ALA A 94 7.16 -25.97 10.61
N ALA A 95 5.85 -25.84 10.39
CA ALA A 95 4.86 -26.08 11.44
C ALA A 95 3.95 -27.27 11.13
N ASN A 96 3.09 -27.14 10.12
CA ASN A 96 2.18 -28.17 9.64
C ASN A 96 1.56 -27.70 8.33
N PHE A 97 1.43 -28.58 7.34
CA PHE A 97 0.95 -28.21 6.00
C PHE A 97 -0.42 -27.51 6.03
N LEU A 98 -1.43 -28.14 6.65
CA LEU A 98 -2.79 -27.59 6.71
C LEU A 98 -2.87 -26.28 7.50
N VAL A 99 -2.13 -26.19 8.60
CA VAL A 99 -2.13 -24.99 9.44
C VAL A 99 -1.41 -23.84 8.74
N GLY A 100 -0.29 -24.13 8.06
CA GLY A 100 0.43 -23.15 7.24
C GLY A 100 -0.42 -22.63 6.09
N LEU A 101 -1.15 -23.51 5.40
CA LEU A 101 -2.09 -23.15 4.34
C LEU A 101 -3.22 -22.26 4.85
N ILE A 102 -3.95 -22.71 5.87
CA ILE A 102 -5.08 -21.97 6.44
C ILE A 102 -4.61 -20.63 7.01
N GLY A 103 -3.48 -20.62 7.73
CA GLY A 103 -2.87 -19.41 8.28
C GLY A 103 -2.50 -18.41 7.18
N THR A 104 -1.92 -18.87 6.08
CA THR A 104 -1.58 -18.01 4.93
C THR A 104 -2.83 -17.40 4.30
N ILE A 105 -3.88 -18.21 4.07
CA ILE A 105 -5.13 -17.72 3.47
C ILE A 105 -5.79 -16.67 4.38
N ILE A 106 -5.91 -16.95 5.68
CA ILE A 106 -6.49 -16.01 6.65
C ILE A 106 -5.68 -14.72 6.67
N LEU A 107 -4.35 -14.81 6.72
CA LEU A 107 -3.48 -13.64 6.81
C LEU A 107 -3.55 -12.78 5.53
N GLN A 108 -3.73 -13.38 4.36
CA GLN A 108 -3.97 -12.66 3.10
C GLN A 108 -5.33 -11.95 3.08
N ILE A 109 -6.39 -12.58 3.60
CA ILE A 109 -7.71 -11.96 3.72
C ILE A 109 -7.65 -10.77 4.68
N VAL A 110 -6.99 -10.92 5.83
CA VAL A 110 -6.80 -9.84 6.81
C VAL A 110 -5.98 -8.71 6.19
N LEU A 111 -4.88 -9.02 5.48
CA LEU A 111 -4.07 -8.03 4.78
C LEU A 111 -4.92 -7.24 3.77
N ARG A 112 -5.75 -7.94 2.98
CA ARG A 112 -6.65 -7.31 2.00
C ARG A 112 -7.63 -6.36 2.67
N ALA A 113 -8.31 -6.79 3.73
CA ALA A 113 -9.26 -5.95 4.45
C ALA A 113 -8.60 -4.69 5.04
N LEU A 114 -7.40 -4.83 5.60
CA LEU A 114 -6.65 -3.71 6.18
C LEU A 114 -6.23 -2.69 5.12
N PHE A 115 -5.70 -3.15 3.99
CA PHE A 115 -5.29 -2.26 2.91
C PHE A 115 -6.46 -1.62 2.17
N GLU A 116 -7.58 -2.33 2.02
CA GLU A 116 -8.80 -1.77 1.43
C GLU A 116 -9.34 -0.62 2.30
N LEU A 117 -9.36 -0.80 3.62
CA LEU A 117 -9.72 0.26 4.56
C LEU A 117 -8.78 1.47 4.42
N VAL A 118 -7.46 1.26 4.44
CA VAL A 118 -6.48 2.33 4.26
C VAL A 118 -6.66 3.07 2.92
N MET A 119 -6.91 2.35 1.82
CA MET A 119 -7.15 2.96 0.51
C MET A 119 -8.44 3.79 0.47
N VAL A 120 -9.53 3.32 1.12
CA VAL A 120 -10.79 4.08 1.22
C VAL A 120 -10.59 5.39 1.98
N PHE A 121 -9.81 5.38 3.06
CA PHE A 121 -9.48 6.61 3.79
C PHE A 121 -8.72 7.61 2.91
N PHE A 122 -7.72 7.15 2.16
CA PHE A 122 -6.98 8.03 1.24
C PHE A 122 -7.83 8.55 0.09
N SER A 123 -8.69 7.71 -0.50
CA SER A 123 -9.60 8.14 -1.56
C SER A 123 -10.61 9.19 -1.09
N THR A 124 -11.05 9.11 0.17
CA THR A 124 -11.94 10.11 0.75
C THR A 124 -11.24 11.47 0.90
N GLN A 125 -9.99 11.49 1.39
CA GLN A 125 -9.22 12.73 1.50
C GLN A 125 -9.01 13.39 0.14
N GLU A 126 -8.66 12.59 -0.87
CA GLU A 126 -8.46 13.03 -2.25
C GLU A 126 -9.73 13.65 -2.85
N ASN A 127 -10.87 12.99 -2.64
CA ASN A 127 -12.15 13.51 -3.14
C ASN A 127 -12.54 14.84 -2.47
N VAL A 128 -12.23 15.01 -1.18
CA VAL A 128 -12.47 16.28 -0.45
C VAL A 128 -11.57 17.40 -0.97
N VAL A 129 -10.29 17.11 -1.23
CA VAL A 129 -9.35 18.09 -1.82
C VAL A 129 -9.81 18.50 -3.21
N PHE A 130 -10.16 17.54 -4.05
CA PHE A 130 -10.66 17.77 -5.41
C PHE A 130 -11.93 18.65 -5.41
N LEU A 131 -12.88 18.38 -4.51
CA LEU A 131 -14.09 19.19 -4.39
C LEU A 131 -13.80 20.63 -3.94
N ARG A 132 -12.81 20.81 -3.06
CA ARG A 132 -12.41 22.16 -2.60
C ARG A 132 -11.77 22.95 -3.74
N GLU A 133 -10.84 22.35 -4.48
CA GLU A 133 -10.19 23.01 -5.63
C GLU A 133 -11.22 23.38 -6.71
N LYS A 134 -12.12 22.46 -7.06
CA LYS A 134 -13.18 22.73 -8.04
C LYS A 134 -14.08 23.90 -7.64
N LYS A 135 -14.42 23.99 -6.35
CA LYS A 135 -15.26 25.08 -5.84
C LYS A 135 -14.52 26.43 -5.89
N GLU A 136 -13.22 26.42 -5.65
CA GLU A 136 -12.36 27.62 -5.68
C GLU A 136 -12.11 28.13 -7.10
N GLU A 137 -12.06 27.24 -8.11
CA GLU A 137 -12.10 27.60 -9.53
C GLU A 137 -13.45 28.22 -9.92
N GLU A 138 -14.57 27.59 -9.53
CA GLU A 138 -15.92 28.09 -9.83
C GLU A 138 -16.20 29.49 -9.25
N TYR A 139 -15.75 29.79 -8.03
CA TYR A 139 -15.83 31.14 -7.46
C TYR A 139 -14.98 32.15 -8.24
N ARG A 140 -13.82 31.73 -8.74
CA ARG A 140 -12.94 32.60 -9.54
C ARG A 140 -13.59 32.96 -10.87
N ASP A 141 -14.14 31.97 -11.55
CA ASP A 141 -14.82 32.17 -12.84
C ASP A 141 -16.04 33.09 -12.71
N LEU A 142 -16.80 32.97 -11.61
CA LEU A 142 -17.90 33.89 -11.31
C LEU A 142 -17.42 35.33 -11.07
N TYR A 143 -16.33 35.51 -10.32
CA TYR A 143 -15.80 36.84 -10.01
C TYR A 143 -15.30 37.58 -11.27
N TYR A 144 -14.60 36.88 -12.17
CA TYR A 144 -14.15 37.46 -13.44
C TYR A 144 -15.30 37.76 -14.39
N ARG A 145 -16.34 36.92 -14.39
CA ARG A 145 -17.53 37.15 -15.21
C ARG A 145 -18.33 38.37 -14.77
N ASP A 146 -18.43 38.63 -13.47
CA ASP A 146 -19.09 39.84 -12.96
C ASP A 146 -18.28 41.12 -13.27
N GLU A 147 -16.93 41.08 -13.21
CA GLU A 147 -16.09 42.22 -13.61
C GLU A 147 -16.20 42.57 -15.10
N ASP A 148 -16.36 41.57 -15.98
CA ASP A 148 -16.53 41.79 -17.42
C ASP A 148 -17.93 42.34 -17.79
N GLU A 149 -18.97 42.07 -16.98
CA GLU A 149 -20.33 42.61 -17.19
C GLU A 149 -20.49 44.06 -16.66
N GLU A 150 -19.58 44.55 -15.80
CA GLU A 150 -19.58 45.92 -15.27
C GLU A 150 -18.78 46.95 -16.11
N MET A 151 -18.08 46.53 -17.17
CA MET A 151 -17.37 47.42 -18.13
C MET A 151 -18.19 47.74 -19.39
#